data_AF-A0A7Y5BYF7-F1
#
_entry.id   AF-A0A7Y5BYF7-F1
#
_cell.length_a   1.000
_cell.length_b   1.000
_cell.length_c   1.000
_cell.angle_alpha   90.00
_cell.angle_beta   90.00
_cell.angle_gamma   90.00
#
_symmetry.space_group_name_H-M   'P 1'
#
loop_
_entity.id
_entity.type
_entity.pdbx_description
1 polymer ?
#
loop_
_entity_poly.entity_id
_entity_poly.type
_entity_poly.pdbx_seq_one_letter_code
_entity_poly.pdbx_strand_id
1 'polypeptide(L)' 'MPKTFYTERDIEDLARRGVTSITVTDDVVLTEVAREKAERLGVALIRAVDTPPSAPIRPYLAAPTVSTPKPAPPSD' A
#
# COMPACT_ATOMS: atom_id res chain seq x y z
N MET A 1 9.53 14.96 11.29
CA MET A 1 10.54 14.07 11.91
C MET A 1 11.90 14.36 11.26
N PRO A 2 13.04 13.86 11.77
CA PRO A 2 14.30 13.99 11.06
C PRO A 2 14.24 13.21 9.73
N LYS A 3 14.76 13.81 8.65
CA LYS A 3 14.85 13.15 7.35
C LYS A 3 15.92 12.05 7.36
N THR A 4 15.64 10.94 6.70
CA THR A 4 16.57 9.83 6.49
C THR A 4 17.13 9.92 5.07
N PHE A 5 18.45 9.91 4.94
CA PHE A 5 19.12 9.96 3.65
C PHE A 5 19.75 8.61 3.34
N TYR A 6 19.47 8.06 2.16
CA TYR A 6 20.11 6.86 1.66
C TYR A 6 21.07 7.19 0.52
N THR A 7 22.31 6.77 0.69
CA THR A 7 23.35 6.81 -0.33
C THR A 7 23.53 5.45 -0.98
N GLU A 8 24.35 5.36 -2.03
CA GLU A 8 24.66 4.09 -2.70
C GLU A 8 25.14 3.02 -1.72
N ARG A 9 26.03 3.40 -0.81
CA ARG A 9 26.65 2.47 0.14
C ARG A 9 25.62 1.91 1.11
N ASP A 10 24.66 2.73 1.54
CA ASP A 10 23.60 2.29 2.43
C ASP A 10 22.71 1.23 1.75
N ILE A 11 22.35 1.44 0.48
CA ILE A 11 21.57 0.46 -0.29
C ILE A 11 22.34 -0.85 -0.47
N GLU A 12 23.64 -0.77 -0.75
CA GLU A 12 24.49 -1.95 -0.89
C GLU A 12 24.60 -2.74 0.42
N ASP A 13 24.79 -2.04 1.54
CA ASP A 13 24.86 -2.68 2.86
C ASP A 13 23.50 -3.25 3.28
N LEU A 14 22.38 -2.60 2.93
CA LEU A 14 21.03 -3.14 3.15
C LEU A 14 20.79 -4.41 2.33
N ALA A 15 21.16 -4.41 1.05
CA ALA A 15 21.02 -5.58 0.20
C ALA A 15 21.88 -6.75 0.70
N ARG A 16 23.13 -6.49 1.15
CA ARG A 16 24.01 -7.50 1.76
C ARG A 16 23.43 -8.11 3.04
N ARG A 17 22.64 -7.34 3.78
CA ARG A 17 21.89 -7.82 4.96
C ARG A 17 20.64 -8.62 4.59
N GLY A 18 20.32 -8.74 3.31
CA GLY A 18 19.13 -9.44 2.81
C GLY A 18 17.88 -8.58 2.78
N VAL A 19 17.99 -7.24 2.88
CA VAL A 19 16.83 -6.36 2.73
C VAL A 19 16.44 -6.31 1.27
N THR A 20 15.20 -6.70 0.98
CA THR A 20 14.65 -6.78 -0.39
C THR A 20 13.71 -5.63 -0.72
N SER A 21 13.32 -4.81 0.26
CA SER A 21 12.42 -3.66 0.03
C SER A 21 12.68 -2.52 1.01
N ILE A 22 12.54 -1.29 0.54
CA ILE A 22 12.63 -0.06 1.34
C ILE A 22 11.37 0.76 1.11
N THR A 23 10.72 1.17 2.19
CA THR A 23 9.57 2.07 2.13
C THR A 23 10.06 3.51 1.99
N VAL A 24 9.71 4.15 0.88
CA VAL A 24 10.00 5.56 0.60
C VAL A 24 8.82 6.40 1.05
N THR A 25 9.05 7.22 2.08
CA THR A 25 8.11 8.22 2.61
C THR A 25 8.62 9.63 2.32
N ASP A 26 7.87 10.68 2.67
CA ASP A 26 8.28 12.09 2.52
C ASP A 26 9.54 12.47 3.33
N ASP A 27 9.83 11.69 4.38
CA ASP A 27 11.02 11.87 5.21
C ASP A 27 12.24 11.11 4.67
N VAL A 28 12.09 10.30 3.62
CA VAL A 28 13.16 9.50 3.03
C VAL A 28 13.65 10.13 1.74
N VAL A 29 14.94 10.44 1.68
CA VAL A 29 15.60 11.00 0.50
C VAL A 29 16.64 10.02 -0.01
N LEU A 30 16.53 9.62 -1.27
CA LEU A 30 17.53 8.79 -1.94
C LEU A 30 18.31 9.64 -2.94
N THR A 31 19.62 9.42 -3.01
CA THR A 31 20.40 9.95 -4.13
C THR A 31 20.08 9.17 -5.41
N GLU A 32 20.33 9.77 -6.58
CA GLU A 32 20.09 9.11 -7.87
C GLU A 32 20.87 7.78 -7.98
N VAL A 33 22.13 7.79 -7.56
CA VAL A 33 23.00 6.60 -7.55
C VAL A 33 22.46 5.52 -6.60
N ALA A 34 21.86 5.91 -5.47
CA ALA A 34 21.22 4.96 -4.55
C ALA A 34 19.99 4.29 -5.19
N ARG A 35 19.16 5.06 -5.90
CA ARG A 35 17.99 4.55 -6.62
C ARG A 35 18.40 3.52 -7.68
N GLU A 36 19.37 3.86 -8.53
CA GLU A 36 19.90 2.93 -9.54
C GLU A 36 20.48 1.67 -8.90
N LYS A 37 21.20 1.80 -7.79
CA LYS A 37 21.78 0.66 -7.07
C LYS A 37 20.69 -0.26 -6.53
N ALA A 38 19.60 0.29 -6.00
CA ALA A 38 18.47 -0.47 -5.50
C ALA A 38 17.86 -1.33 -6.62
N GLU A 39 17.65 -0.74 -7.80
CA GLU A 39 17.13 -1.44 -8.98
C GLU A 39 18.06 -2.58 -9.43
N ARG A 40 19.37 -2.32 -9.49
CA ARG A 40 20.37 -3.33 -9.88
C ARG A 40 20.48 -4.49 -8.90
N LEU A 41 20.30 -4.22 -7.60
CA LEU A 41 20.37 -5.22 -6.54
C LEU A 41 19.03 -5.91 -6.26
N GLY A 42 17.96 -5.52 -6.97
CA GLY A 42 16.62 -6.08 -6.76
C GLY A 42 15.95 -5.62 -5.46
N VAL A 43 16.37 -4.49 -4.90
CA VAL A 43 15.73 -3.87 -3.72
C VAL A 43 14.54 -3.04 -4.19
N ALA A 44 13.33 -3.44 -3.82
CA ALA A 44 12.10 -2.77 -4.20
C ALA A 44 11.92 -1.45 -3.43
N LEU A 45 11.74 -0.34 -4.14
CA LEU A 45 11.40 0.95 -3.53
C LEU A 45 9.87 1.12 -3.51
N ILE A 46 9.27 0.91 -2.34
CA ILE A 46 7.82 0.94 -2.16
C ILE A 46 7.42 2.33 -1.67
N ARG A 47 6.61 3.07 -2.43
CA ARG A 47 6.05 4.33 -1.92
C ARG A 47 4.99 4.04 -0.86
N ALA A 48 5.07 4.72 0.28
CA ALA A 48 3.98 4.71 1.24
C ALA A 48 2.77 5.42 0.62
N VAL A 49 1.80 4.65 0.15
CA VAL A 49 0.50 5.19 -0.25
C VAL A 49 -0.32 5.38 1.02
N ASP A 50 -0.72 6.62 1.27
CA ASP A 50 -1.63 6.99 2.35
C ASP A 50 -3.07 6.59 1.96
N THR A 51 -3.32 5.27 1.85
CA THR A 51 -4.68 4.76 1.80
C THR A 51 -5.17 4.59 3.24
N PRO A 52 -6.16 5.37 3.69
CA PRO A 52 -6.75 5.13 5.00
C PRO A 52 -7.37 3.72 5.03
N PRO A 53 -7.24 2.97 6.15
CA PRO A 53 -7.90 1.68 6.35
C PRO A 53 -9.41 1.87 6.61
N SER A 54 -10.10 2.60 5.72
CA SER A 54 -11.52 2.90 5.86
C SER A 54 -12.23 2.78 4.52
N ALA A 55 -12.28 1.54 4.02
CA ALA A 55 -13.40 1.13 3.20
C ALA A 55 -14.02 -0.10 3.88
N PRO A 56 -15.16 0.06 4.57
CA PRO A 56 -15.96 -1.10 4.96
C PRO A 56 -16.24 -1.92 3.71
N ILE A 57 -15.87 -3.20 3.72
CA ILE A 57 -16.30 -4.16 2.70
C ILE A 57 -17.83 -4.08 2.67
N ARG A 58 -18.42 -3.69 1.53
CA ARG A 58 -19.88 -3.64 1.35
C ARG A 58 -20.39 -5.06 1.09
N PRO A 59 -20.98 -5.77 2.06
CA PRO A 59 -21.37 -7.17 1.88
C PRO A 59 -22.63 -7.32 1.02
N TYR A 60 -23.37 -6.22 0.77
CA TYR A 60 -24.71 -6.27 0.18
C TYR A 60 -24.76 -6.26 -1.36
N LEU A 61 -23.62 -6.17 -2.06
CA LEU A 61 -23.58 -6.20 -3.52
C LEU A 61 -23.50 -7.62 -4.11
N ALA A 62 -23.53 -8.65 -3.26
CA ALA A 62 -23.55 -10.05 -3.68
C ALA A 62 -24.87 -10.75 -3.30
N ALA A 63 -25.99 -10.29 -3.85
CA ALA A 63 -27.16 -11.13 -4.07
C ALA A 63 -28.00 -10.59 -5.23
N PRO A 64 -28.02 -11.25 -6.40
CA PRO A 64 -29.15 -11.15 -7.30
C PRO A 64 -30.21 -12.14 -6.81
N THR A 65 -31.38 -11.70 -6.33
CA THR A 65 -32.67 -12.41 -6.47
C THR A 65 -33.84 -11.72 -5.73
N VAL A 66 -34.86 -11.39 -6.53
CA VAL A 66 -36.31 -11.22 -6.23
C VAL A 66 -36.75 -10.33 -5.07
N SER A 67 -37.07 -9.07 -5.41
CA SER A 67 -38.05 -8.27 -4.67
C SER A 67 -39.44 -8.91 -4.82
N THR A 68 -39.90 -9.63 -3.79
CA THR A 68 -41.32 -9.97 -3.64
C THR A 68 -42.06 -8.78 -3.03
N PRO A 69 -43.23 -8.38 -3.55
CA PRO A 69 -44.02 -7.32 -2.94
C PRO A 69 -44.70 -7.83 -1.65
N LYS A 70 -44.56 -7.05 -0.58
CA LYS A 70 -45.17 -7.24 0.73
C LYS A 70 -46.71 -7.26 0.63
N PRO A 71 -47.44 -8.24 1.20
CA PRO A 71 -48.90 -8.19 1.27
C PRO A 71 -49.33 -7.21 2.37
N ALA A 72 -50.29 -6.35 2.06
CA ALA A 72 -50.94 -5.47 3.02
C ALA A 72 -51.93 -6.26 3.90
N PRO A 73 -52.09 -5.91 5.20
CA PRO A 73 -53.05 -6.57 6.08
C PRO A 73 -54.50 -6.18 5.72
N PRO A 74 -55.50 -7.01 6.07
CA PRO A 74 -56.90 -6.73 5.78
C PRO A 74 -57.41 -5.58 6.66
N SER A 75 -58.21 -4.70 6.09
CA SER A 75 -59.04 -3.74 6.83
C SER A 75 -60.50 -4.14 6.65
N ASP A 76 -61.18 -4.13 7.81
CA ASP A 76 -62.58 -4.41 8.16
C ASP A 76 -63.63 -4.40 7.03
#